data_AF-A0A9E3B369-F1
#
_entry.id   AF-A0A9E3B369-F1
#
_cell.length_a   1.000
_cell.length_b   1.000
_cell.length_c   1.000
_cell.angle_alpha   90.00
_cell.angle_beta   90.00
_cell.angle_gamma   90.00
#
_symmetry.space_group_name_H-M   'P 1'
#
loop_
_entity.id
_entity.type
_entity.pdbx_description
1 polymer ?
#
loop_
_entity_poly.entity_id
_entity_poly.type
_entity_poly.pdbx_seq_one_letter_code
_entity_poly.pdbx_strand_id
1 'polypeptide(L)'
;MRKNNQKMVEDAQTWRDLLRKVAAKPDERHRIATALRINSITITRWITGTSNPRAETLRALPRVLPEYREQLVTLLRREYAHLFADEPVIDMPLEIPPAFYSQMLNIYSMHPECLRASTLGSTILQQIVEHFDPDDDGFAAFIAQCVPPHPDHKVRSLRITVGIGGPVHYTNRTCFCGAESQAGLAALHVHHVTIQNPEEAQRLIPAQHVLVFGSSLAIPIVQYDHIAGCACFVSPQKDYFTSERVGLLKRYVDLLTIAFEPGEFYHLSDINLAMMPARSQQASVLADLQDRITSYMLIPTPEGRLLSRQEAEQRVLKEKEEALIQIVLASEQRSEVYVS
;
A
#
# COMPACT_ATOMS: atom_id res chain seq x y z
N MET A 1 11.77 -24.48 33.58
CA MET A 1 10.39 -24.72 33.08
C MET A 1 10.25 -24.68 31.56
N ARG A 2 10.99 -23.86 30.80
CA ARG A 2 10.90 -23.79 29.31
C ARG A 2 11.24 -25.10 28.56
N LYS A 3 12.22 -25.89 29.04
CA LYS A 3 12.64 -27.14 28.37
C LYS A 3 11.60 -28.28 28.39
N ASN A 4 10.64 -28.27 29.34
CA ASN A 4 9.61 -29.34 29.42
C ASN A 4 8.43 -29.10 28.47
N ASN A 5 8.09 -27.84 28.16
CA ASN A 5 7.04 -27.54 27.18
C ASN A 5 7.48 -27.84 25.74
N GLN A 6 8.77 -27.72 25.44
CA GLN A 6 9.29 -27.98 24.10
C GLN A 6 9.30 -29.48 23.76
N LYS A 7 9.61 -30.33 24.76
CA LYS A 7 9.69 -31.79 24.58
C LYS A 7 8.32 -32.51 24.57
N MET A 8 7.28 -31.93 25.18
CA MET A 8 5.91 -32.48 25.12
C MET A 8 5.19 -32.21 23.78
N VAL A 9 5.76 -31.34 22.94
CA VAL A 9 5.08 -30.74 21.79
C VAL A 9 5.57 -31.32 20.44
N GLU A 10 6.73 -32.00 20.41
CA GLU A 10 7.25 -32.66 19.19
C GLU A 10 6.43 -33.88 18.72
N ASP A 11 5.61 -34.49 19.59
CA ASP A 11 4.82 -35.70 19.26
C ASP A 11 3.39 -35.42 18.73
N ALA A 12 3.00 -34.16 18.49
CA ALA A 12 1.65 -33.87 17.99
C ALA A 12 1.56 -34.13 16.47
N GLN A 13 0.86 -35.20 16.07
CA GLN A 13 0.69 -35.54 14.64
C GLN A 13 -0.38 -34.70 13.93
N THR A 14 -1.33 -34.10 14.67
CA THR A 14 -2.40 -33.25 14.11
C THR A 14 -2.55 -31.95 14.89
N TRP A 15 -3.12 -30.91 14.27
CA TRP A 15 -3.40 -29.63 14.94
C TRP A 15 -4.40 -29.80 16.10
N ARG A 16 -5.28 -30.81 16.04
CA ARG A 16 -6.21 -31.15 17.13
C ARG A 16 -5.47 -31.70 18.34
N ASP A 17 -4.42 -32.50 18.13
CA ASP A 17 -3.59 -33.01 19.22
C ASP A 17 -2.77 -31.88 19.87
N LEU A 18 -2.26 -30.95 19.06
CA LEU A 18 -1.60 -29.76 19.56
C LEU A 18 -2.57 -28.88 20.36
N LEU A 19 -3.78 -28.64 19.83
CA LEU A 19 -4.83 -27.89 20.54
C LEU A 19 -5.27 -28.59 21.83
N ARG A 20 -5.32 -29.94 21.86
CA ARG A 20 -5.61 -30.74 23.06
C ARG A 20 -4.59 -30.48 24.17
N LYS A 21 -3.30 -30.45 23.80
CA LYS A 21 -2.19 -30.21 24.74
C LYS A 21 -2.22 -28.78 25.27
N VAL A 22 -2.44 -27.80 24.41
CA VAL A 22 -2.46 -26.37 24.77
C VAL A 22 -3.72 -26.01 25.59
N ALA A 23 -4.90 -26.51 25.21
CA ALA A 23 -6.17 -26.26 25.90
C ALA A 23 -6.50 -27.32 26.98
N ALA A 24 -5.48 -27.96 27.55
CA ALA A 24 -5.63 -28.97 28.60
C ALA A 24 -6.20 -28.35 29.90
N LYS A 25 -5.78 -27.12 30.22
CA LYS A 25 -6.30 -26.37 31.38
C LYS A 25 -7.62 -25.68 31.03
N PRO A 26 -8.63 -25.70 31.93
CA PRO A 26 -9.92 -25.02 31.72
C PRO A 26 -9.77 -23.51 31.42
N ASP A 27 -8.84 -22.84 32.10
CA ASP A 27 -8.61 -21.40 31.95
C ASP A 27 -8.04 -21.06 30.57
N GLU A 28 -7.07 -21.83 30.08
CA GLU A 28 -6.52 -21.67 28.72
C GLU A 28 -7.57 -21.93 27.65
N ARG A 29 -8.43 -22.93 27.87
CA ARG A 29 -9.55 -23.22 26.96
C ARG A 29 -10.53 -22.06 26.90
N HIS A 30 -10.85 -21.46 28.03
CA HIS A 30 -11.71 -20.28 28.08
C HIS A 30 -11.04 -19.07 27.40
N ARG A 31 -9.75 -18.84 27.65
CA ARG A 31 -8.96 -17.78 27.01
C ARG A 31 -8.99 -17.88 25.49
N ILE A 32 -8.70 -19.07 24.95
CA ILE A 32 -8.68 -19.32 23.50
C ILE A 32 -10.09 -19.13 22.91
N ALA A 33 -11.12 -19.64 23.58
CA ALA A 33 -12.50 -19.52 23.12
C ALA A 33 -12.96 -18.05 23.06
N THR A 34 -12.65 -17.27 24.10
CA THR A 34 -12.95 -15.83 24.17
C THR A 34 -12.22 -15.06 23.07
N ALA A 35 -10.93 -15.33 22.85
CA ALA A 35 -10.14 -14.69 21.80
C ALA A 35 -10.65 -15.02 20.38
N LEU A 36 -11.18 -16.24 20.17
CA LEU A 36 -11.80 -16.67 18.92
C LEU A 36 -13.29 -16.30 18.80
N ARG A 37 -13.87 -15.65 19.82
CA ARG A 37 -15.30 -15.29 19.90
C ARG A 37 -16.23 -16.49 19.73
N ILE A 38 -15.87 -17.63 20.30
CA ILE A 38 -16.66 -18.87 20.28
C ILE A 38 -16.90 -19.40 21.70
N ASN A 39 -17.81 -20.35 21.85
CA ASN A 39 -18.06 -21.01 23.12
C ASN A 39 -16.91 -21.99 23.48
N SER A 40 -16.51 -22.07 24.75
CA SER A 40 -15.46 -23.00 25.23
C SER A 40 -15.81 -24.48 25.00
N ILE A 41 -17.09 -24.81 24.94
CA ILE A 41 -17.59 -26.14 24.56
C ILE A 41 -17.20 -26.46 23.10
N THR A 42 -17.18 -25.47 22.21
CA THR A 42 -16.78 -25.64 20.81
C THR A 42 -15.31 -26.07 20.68
N ILE A 43 -14.42 -25.51 21.49
CA ILE A 43 -13.01 -25.96 21.56
C ILE A 43 -12.92 -27.42 22.00
N THR A 44 -13.74 -27.81 22.99
CA THR A 44 -13.78 -29.20 23.48
C THR A 44 -14.24 -30.14 22.36
N ARG A 45 -15.24 -29.74 21.57
CA ARG A 45 -15.74 -30.51 20.43
C ARG A 45 -14.72 -30.63 19.29
N TRP A 46 -13.89 -29.61 19.06
CA TRP A 46 -12.80 -29.70 18.07
C TRP A 46 -11.71 -30.67 18.51
N ILE A 47 -11.33 -30.62 19.80
CA ILE A 47 -10.34 -31.52 20.39
C ILE A 47 -10.78 -32.99 20.33
N THR A 48 -12.08 -33.26 20.48
CA THR A 48 -12.66 -34.61 20.38
C THR A 48 -13.05 -35.03 18.97
N GLY A 49 -12.89 -34.15 17.97
CA GLY A 49 -13.24 -34.44 16.57
C GLY A 49 -14.75 -34.51 16.29
N THR A 50 -15.59 -34.07 17.24
CA THR A 50 -17.06 -34.13 17.13
C THR A 50 -17.66 -32.97 16.32
N SER A 51 -16.85 -31.96 15.99
CA SER A 51 -17.24 -30.91 15.06
C SER A 51 -16.02 -30.37 14.31
N ASN A 52 -16.26 -29.91 13.09
CA ASN A 52 -15.25 -29.24 12.29
C ASN A 52 -15.37 -27.71 12.43
N PRO A 53 -14.28 -27.00 12.75
CA PRO A 53 -14.25 -25.55 12.76
C PRO A 53 -14.54 -24.97 11.36
N ARG A 54 -15.07 -23.74 11.33
CA ARG A 54 -15.16 -22.96 10.08
C ARG A 54 -13.78 -22.50 9.65
N ALA A 55 -13.60 -22.30 8.35
CA ALA A 55 -12.35 -21.85 7.73
C ALA A 55 -11.76 -20.59 8.41
N GLU A 56 -12.61 -19.58 8.63
CA GLU A 56 -12.22 -18.31 9.27
C GLU A 56 -11.66 -18.52 10.68
N THR A 57 -12.28 -19.39 11.46
CA THR A 57 -11.85 -19.65 12.85
C THR A 57 -10.59 -20.51 12.90
N LEU A 58 -10.39 -21.40 11.92
CA LEU A 58 -9.12 -22.11 11.73
C LEU A 58 -7.97 -21.17 11.40
N ARG A 59 -8.18 -20.18 10.51
CA ARG A 59 -7.17 -19.17 10.16
C ARG A 59 -6.82 -18.27 11.35
N ALA A 60 -7.78 -17.99 12.23
CA ALA A 60 -7.54 -17.18 13.42
C ALA A 60 -6.79 -17.92 14.54
N LEU A 61 -6.80 -19.27 14.53
CA LEU A 61 -6.23 -20.08 15.62
C LEU A 61 -4.72 -19.86 15.86
N PRO A 62 -3.85 -19.80 14.82
CA PRO A 62 -2.43 -19.50 15.02
C PRO A 62 -2.16 -18.10 15.58
N ARG A 63 -3.04 -17.12 15.35
CA ARG A 63 -2.91 -15.75 15.87
C ARG A 63 -3.18 -15.69 17.38
N VAL A 64 -4.08 -16.54 17.88
CA VAL A 64 -4.44 -16.63 19.31
C VAL A 64 -3.39 -17.42 20.12
N LEU A 65 -2.56 -18.21 19.43
CA LEU A 65 -1.52 -19.05 20.00
C LEU A 65 -0.15 -18.74 19.38
N PRO A 66 0.41 -17.53 19.61
CA PRO A 66 1.63 -17.07 18.96
C PRO A 66 2.84 -17.98 19.25
N GLU A 67 2.92 -18.55 20.45
CA GLU A 67 3.99 -19.48 20.85
C GLU A 67 4.01 -20.79 20.04
N TYR A 68 2.88 -21.17 19.43
CA TYR A 68 2.71 -22.41 18.67
C TYR A 68 2.38 -22.15 17.20
N ARG A 69 2.54 -20.91 16.74
CA ARG A 69 2.08 -20.46 15.43
C ARG A 69 2.65 -21.32 14.30
N GLU A 70 3.96 -21.49 14.24
CA GLU A 70 4.63 -22.23 13.16
C GLU A 70 4.18 -23.69 13.07
N GLN A 71 4.07 -24.35 14.23
CA GLN A 71 3.62 -25.75 14.31
C GLN A 71 2.14 -25.88 13.93
N LEU A 72 1.28 -24.98 14.42
CA LEU A 72 -0.14 -24.97 14.05
C LEU A 72 -0.33 -24.75 12.55
N VAL A 73 0.37 -23.78 11.96
CA VAL A 73 0.30 -23.51 10.51
C VAL A 73 0.76 -24.72 9.71
N THR A 74 1.87 -25.36 10.12
CA THR A 74 2.39 -26.57 9.45
C THR A 74 1.38 -27.72 9.48
N LEU A 75 0.80 -28.00 10.66
CA LEU A 75 -0.19 -29.07 10.83
C LEU A 75 -1.51 -28.76 10.10
N LEU A 76 -1.94 -27.51 10.11
CA LEU A 76 -3.16 -27.08 9.44
C LEU A 76 -3.00 -27.10 7.91
N ARG A 77 -1.84 -26.73 7.36
CA ARG A 77 -1.55 -26.86 5.92
C ARG A 77 -1.59 -28.29 5.43
N ARG A 78 -1.14 -29.26 6.25
CA ARG A 78 -1.18 -30.68 5.90
C ARG A 78 -2.61 -31.22 5.74
N GLU A 79 -3.54 -30.76 6.57
CA GLU A 79 -4.92 -31.27 6.59
C GLU A 79 -5.89 -30.39 5.78
N TYR A 80 -5.59 -29.09 5.66
CA TYR A 80 -6.40 -28.08 5.00
C TYR A 80 -5.57 -27.24 4.03
N ALA A 81 -4.88 -27.89 3.10
CA ALA A 81 -4.00 -27.23 2.12
C ALA A 81 -4.68 -26.04 1.41
N HIS A 82 -5.96 -26.19 1.04
CA HIS A 82 -6.78 -25.15 0.40
C HIS A 82 -7.12 -23.94 1.28
N LEU A 83 -7.05 -24.05 2.61
CA LEU A 83 -7.34 -22.94 3.52
C LEU A 83 -6.17 -21.98 3.70
N PHE A 84 -4.96 -22.46 3.39
CA PHE A 84 -3.67 -21.79 3.56
C PHE A 84 -2.86 -21.76 2.25
N ALA A 85 -3.47 -22.15 1.12
CA ALA A 85 -2.86 -22.09 -0.20
C ALA A 85 -2.53 -20.65 -0.62
N ASP A 86 -3.20 -19.67 -0.01
CA ASP A 86 -3.05 -18.24 -0.29
C ASP A 86 -2.30 -17.47 0.81
N GLU A 87 -1.82 -18.13 1.89
CA GLU A 87 -0.93 -17.47 2.86
C GLU A 87 0.52 -17.79 2.48
N PRO A 88 1.22 -16.88 1.78
CA PRO A 88 2.62 -17.07 1.47
C PRO A 88 3.37 -17.32 2.78
N VAL A 89 4.11 -18.42 2.82
CA VAL A 89 5.14 -18.61 3.84
C VAL A 89 6.01 -17.36 3.78
N ILE A 90 6.11 -16.62 4.89
CA ILE A 90 7.03 -15.48 4.96
C ILE A 90 8.43 -16.09 5.02
N ASP A 91 8.96 -16.43 3.85
CA ASP A 91 10.36 -16.85 3.66
C ASP A 91 11.26 -15.62 3.42
N MET A 92 10.67 -14.42 3.45
CA MET A 92 11.38 -13.15 3.31
C MET A 92 11.80 -12.59 4.67
N PRO A 93 13.01 -12.01 4.80
CA PRO A 93 13.41 -11.28 5.98
C PRO A 93 12.40 -10.17 6.32
N LEU A 94 11.97 -10.07 7.58
CA LEU A 94 11.05 -9.02 8.00
C LEU A 94 11.76 -7.71 8.39
N GLU A 95 13.00 -7.51 7.96
CA GLU A 95 13.81 -6.35 8.35
C GLU A 95 14.50 -5.72 7.15
N ILE A 96 14.68 -4.40 7.19
CA ILE A 96 15.46 -3.68 6.18
C ILE A 96 16.95 -3.96 6.45
N PRO A 97 17.73 -4.44 5.46
CA PRO A 97 19.14 -4.73 5.67
C PRO A 97 19.92 -3.52 6.19
N PRO A 98 20.77 -3.65 7.24
CA PRO A 98 21.58 -2.54 7.74
C PRO A 98 22.45 -1.86 6.69
N ALA A 99 22.97 -2.64 5.73
CA ALA A 99 23.75 -2.13 4.60
C ALA A 99 22.96 -1.13 3.75
N PHE A 100 21.64 -1.30 3.65
CA PHE A 100 20.78 -0.40 2.90
C PHE A 100 20.66 0.97 3.57
N TYR A 101 20.58 1.03 4.91
CA TYR A 101 20.62 2.31 5.64
C TYR A 101 21.93 3.06 5.37
N SER A 102 23.07 2.36 5.39
CA SER A 102 24.37 2.96 5.08
C SER A 102 24.42 3.52 3.65
N GLN A 103 23.82 2.82 2.69
CA GLN A 103 23.69 3.31 1.32
C GLN A 103 22.82 4.57 1.25
N MET A 104 21.68 4.61 1.95
CA MET A 104 20.80 5.79 1.98
C MET A 104 21.51 7.02 2.56
N LEU A 105 22.23 6.85 3.67
CA LEU A 105 23.00 7.93 4.28
C LEU A 105 24.13 8.43 3.37
N ASN A 106 24.77 7.54 2.62
CA ASN A 106 25.79 7.92 1.64
C ASN A 106 25.18 8.75 0.51
N ILE A 107 24.05 8.30 -0.05
CA ILE A 107 23.34 9.04 -1.11
C ILE A 107 22.96 10.42 -0.61
N TYR A 108 22.35 10.50 0.58
CA TYR A 108 21.93 11.75 1.19
C TYR A 108 23.10 12.74 1.38
N SER A 109 24.27 12.24 1.79
CA SER A 109 25.44 13.08 2.10
C SER A 109 26.26 13.49 0.88
N MET A 110 26.35 12.63 -0.14
CA MET A 110 27.30 12.79 -1.24
C MET A 110 26.66 13.26 -2.55
N HIS A 111 25.34 13.11 -2.73
CA HIS A 111 24.69 13.47 -3.99
C HIS A 111 24.31 14.97 -4.03
N PRO A 112 24.40 15.62 -5.20
CA PRO A 112 23.87 16.96 -5.41
C PRO A 112 22.37 17.04 -5.09
N GLU A 113 21.94 18.15 -4.51
CA GLU A 113 20.54 18.33 -4.04
C GLU A 113 19.52 18.07 -5.15
N CYS A 114 19.81 18.53 -6.37
CA CYS A 114 18.93 18.37 -7.53
C CYS A 114 18.70 16.92 -7.98
N LEU A 115 19.56 15.98 -7.57
CA LEU A 115 19.42 14.56 -7.89
C LEU A 115 19.02 13.73 -6.68
N ARG A 116 19.39 14.18 -5.48
CA ARG A 116 19.25 13.46 -4.21
C ARG A 116 17.85 12.87 -4.02
N ALA A 117 16.81 13.69 -4.13
CA ALA A 117 15.41 13.28 -3.96
C ALA A 117 15.03 12.13 -4.92
N SER A 118 15.30 12.33 -6.21
CA SER A 118 14.99 11.33 -7.25
C SER A 118 15.77 10.03 -7.08
N THR A 119 17.05 10.11 -6.71
CA THR A 119 17.91 8.95 -6.49
C THR A 119 17.48 8.17 -5.24
N LEU A 120 17.20 8.86 -4.13
CA LEU A 120 16.71 8.21 -2.91
C LEU A 120 15.36 7.52 -3.15
N GLY A 121 14.41 8.24 -3.75
CA GLY A 121 13.08 7.70 -4.02
C GLY A 121 13.13 6.46 -4.91
N SER A 122 13.84 6.53 -6.04
CA SER A 122 13.99 5.37 -6.93
C SER A 122 14.74 4.20 -6.28
N THR A 123 15.82 4.47 -5.54
CA THR A 123 16.61 3.40 -4.88
C THR A 123 15.81 2.71 -3.78
N ILE A 124 15.01 3.45 -3.00
CA ILE A 124 14.12 2.88 -1.98
C ILE A 124 13.04 2.02 -2.63
N LEU A 125 12.37 2.51 -3.67
CA LEU A 125 11.37 1.70 -4.37
C LEU A 125 11.98 0.43 -4.99
N GLN A 126 13.18 0.53 -5.55
CA GLN A 126 13.86 -0.63 -6.13
C GLN A 126 14.17 -1.67 -5.05
N GLN A 127 14.73 -1.25 -3.92
CA GLN A 127 14.98 -2.14 -2.80
C GLN A 127 13.70 -2.79 -2.26
N ILE A 128 12.57 -2.08 -2.26
CA ILE A 128 11.28 -2.65 -1.88
C ILE A 128 10.88 -3.75 -2.88
N VAL A 129 10.92 -3.46 -4.18
CA VAL A 129 10.55 -4.46 -5.21
C VAL A 129 11.45 -5.69 -5.12
N GLU A 130 12.77 -5.52 -5.04
CA GLU A 130 13.72 -6.64 -4.89
C GLU A 130 13.47 -7.48 -3.62
N HIS A 131 12.98 -6.85 -2.55
CA HIS A 131 12.71 -7.53 -1.29
C HIS A 131 11.37 -8.28 -1.32
N PHE A 132 10.34 -7.71 -1.95
CA PHE A 132 8.99 -8.28 -1.97
C PHE A 132 8.70 -9.15 -3.20
N ASP A 133 9.57 -9.10 -4.21
CA ASP A 133 9.38 -9.79 -5.48
C ASP A 133 10.69 -10.35 -6.05
N PRO A 134 11.37 -11.23 -5.29
CA PRO A 134 12.65 -11.80 -5.72
C PRO A 134 12.51 -12.67 -6.98
N ASP A 135 11.31 -13.20 -7.24
CA ASP A 135 11.01 -14.10 -8.35
C ASP A 135 10.33 -13.41 -9.55
N ASP A 136 10.16 -12.08 -9.51
CA ASP A 136 9.48 -11.27 -10.55
C ASP A 136 8.03 -11.73 -10.83
N ASP A 137 7.29 -12.02 -9.76
CA ASP A 137 5.87 -12.39 -9.77
C ASP A 137 4.96 -11.20 -10.09
N GLY A 138 5.49 -9.99 -10.26
CA GLY A 138 4.76 -8.82 -10.76
C GLY A 138 4.29 -7.85 -9.68
N PHE A 139 4.95 -7.84 -8.52
CA PHE A 139 4.80 -6.79 -7.52
C PHE A 139 5.27 -5.45 -8.09
N ALA A 140 4.59 -4.36 -7.75
CA ALA A 140 5.06 -3.03 -8.10
C ALA A 140 4.91 -2.05 -6.94
N ALA A 141 5.80 -1.06 -6.92
CA ALA A 141 5.80 0.04 -5.98
C ALA A 141 5.85 1.37 -6.73
N PHE A 142 5.05 2.35 -6.32
CA PHE A 142 5.03 3.69 -6.92
C PHE A 142 4.69 4.77 -5.90
N ILE A 143 5.06 6.01 -6.21
CA ILE A 143 4.76 7.18 -5.37
C ILE A 143 3.67 8.00 -6.03
N ALA A 144 2.60 8.28 -5.27
CA ALA A 144 1.58 9.27 -5.59
C ALA A 144 1.84 10.52 -4.73
N GLN A 145 2.57 11.49 -5.28
CA GLN A 145 3.00 12.72 -4.58
C GLN A 145 1.93 13.81 -4.65
N CYS A 146 1.78 14.62 -3.61
CA CYS A 146 0.94 15.81 -3.63
C CYS A 146 1.34 16.75 -4.78
N VAL A 147 0.36 17.22 -5.53
CA VAL A 147 0.59 18.23 -6.56
C VAL A 147 0.66 19.60 -5.89
N PRO A 148 1.74 20.39 -6.13
CA PRO A 148 1.88 21.69 -5.50
C PRO A 148 0.68 22.59 -5.83
N PRO A 149 0.02 23.17 -4.81
CA PRO A 149 -1.17 23.95 -5.04
C PRO A 149 -0.84 25.31 -5.70
N HIS A 150 -1.88 25.99 -6.16
CA HIS A 150 -1.79 27.44 -6.37
C HIS A 150 -1.73 28.16 -5.01
N PRO A 151 -1.12 29.36 -4.93
CA PRO A 151 -0.96 30.08 -3.66
C PRO A 151 -2.25 30.24 -2.83
N ASP A 152 -3.40 30.35 -3.49
CA ASP A 152 -4.72 30.53 -2.84
C ASP A 152 -5.54 29.23 -2.72
N HIS A 153 -4.95 28.09 -3.06
CA HIS A 153 -5.63 26.80 -3.10
C HIS A 153 -4.99 25.80 -2.15
N LYS A 154 -5.80 24.81 -1.76
CA LYS A 154 -5.35 23.58 -1.09
C LYS A 154 -4.76 22.60 -2.10
N VAL A 155 -4.08 21.56 -1.63
CA VAL A 155 -3.69 20.41 -2.45
C VAL A 155 -4.95 19.69 -2.91
N ARG A 156 -5.16 19.62 -4.23
CA ARG A 156 -6.37 19.05 -4.85
C ARG A 156 -6.16 17.69 -5.48
N SER A 157 -4.92 17.25 -5.66
CA SER A 157 -4.62 15.97 -6.27
C SER A 157 -3.27 15.40 -5.82
N LEU A 158 -3.12 14.11 -6.03
CA LEU A 158 -1.86 13.40 -6.03
C LEU A 158 -1.48 13.06 -7.47
N ARG A 159 -0.18 12.92 -7.74
CA ARG A 159 0.38 12.55 -9.04
C ARG A 159 1.32 11.37 -8.89
N ILE A 160 1.18 10.37 -9.75
CA ILE A 160 2.16 9.29 -9.84
C ILE A 160 3.44 9.85 -10.47
N THR A 161 4.54 9.86 -9.69
CA THR A 161 5.82 10.47 -10.09
C THR A 161 6.90 9.46 -10.43
N VAL A 162 6.91 8.32 -9.75
CA VAL A 162 7.85 7.23 -9.98
C VAL A 162 7.16 5.91 -9.71
N GLY A 163 7.49 4.89 -10.50
CA GLY A 163 7.02 3.52 -10.31
C GLY A 163 8.08 2.52 -10.74
N ILE A 164 8.22 1.43 -9.99
CA ILE A 164 9.17 0.33 -10.23
C ILE A 164 8.41 -0.99 -10.06
N GLY A 165 8.75 -1.99 -10.88
CA GLY A 165 8.16 -3.32 -10.85
C GLY A 165 6.84 -3.45 -11.62
N GLY A 166 6.27 -4.64 -11.56
CA GLY A 166 5.04 -5.04 -12.22
C GLY A 166 5.06 -4.95 -13.76
N PRO A 167 3.94 -5.28 -14.42
CA PRO A 167 3.83 -5.09 -15.86
C PRO A 167 4.01 -3.60 -16.20
N VAL A 168 4.75 -3.34 -17.27
CA VAL A 168 5.30 -2.06 -17.79
C VAL A 168 4.31 -0.87 -17.87
N HIS A 169 3.03 -1.10 -17.65
CA HIS A 169 1.96 -0.12 -17.78
C HIS A 169 1.96 0.97 -16.70
N TYR A 170 2.55 0.72 -15.53
CA TYR A 170 2.55 1.66 -14.40
C TYR A 170 3.82 2.50 -14.27
N THR A 171 4.93 2.05 -14.86
CA THR A 171 6.27 2.56 -14.55
C THR A 171 6.64 3.86 -15.27
N ASN A 172 5.88 4.31 -16.27
CA ASN A 172 6.30 5.44 -17.13
C ASN A 172 5.19 6.44 -17.55
N ARG A 173 4.02 6.44 -16.89
CA ARG A 173 2.93 7.38 -17.25
C ARG A 173 2.47 8.20 -16.06
N THR A 174 2.58 9.52 -16.22
CA THR A 174 1.94 10.49 -15.32
C THR A 174 0.44 10.20 -15.26
N CYS A 175 -0.07 10.10 -14.04
CA CYS A 175 -1.50 9.93 -13.76
C CYS A 175 -1.82 10.71 -12.48
N PHE A 176 -3.00 11.31 -12.44
CA PHE A 176 -3.52 11.99 -11.26
C PHE A 176 -4.45 11.07 -10.48
N CYS A 177 -4.43 11.23 -9.16
CA CYS A 177 -5.21 10.48 -8.20
C CYS A 177 -5.88 11.50 -7.28
N GLY A 178 -7.20 11.44 -7.18
CA GLY A 178 -8.00 12.30 -6.32
C GLY A 178 -8.58 11.54 -5.13
N ALA A 179 -9.62 12.11 -4.53
CA ALA A 179 -10.36 11.52 -3.41
C ALA A 179 -11.00 10.15 -3.74
N GLU A 180 -11.18 9.83 -5.03
CA GLU A 180 -11.71 8.54 -5.49
C GLU A 180 -10.73 7.38 -5.38
N SER A 181 -9.44 7.69 -5.26
CA SER A 181 -8.38 6.69 -5.36
C SER A 181 -7.98 6.11 -4.00
N GLN A 182 -7.41 4.91 -3.98
CA GLN A 182 -6.85 4.32 -2.75
C GLN A 182 -5.82 5.23 -2.09
N ALA A 183 -4.95 5.87 -2.89
CA ALA A 183 -3.95 6.82 -2.41
C ALA A 183 -4.61 8.08 -1.82
N GLY A 184 -5.67 8.59 -2.46
CA GLY A 184 -6.41 9.73 -1.94
C GLY A 184 -7.11 9.44 -0.62
N LEU A 185 -7.76 8.28 -0.51
CA LEU A 185 -8.36 7.83 0.75
C LEU A 185 -7.30 7.72 1.87
N ALA A 186 -6.13 7.14 1.55
CA ALA A 186 -5.04 7.02 2.51
C ALA A 186 -4.52 8.39 2.95
N ALA A 187 -4.33 9.32 2.01
CA ALA A 187 -3.88 10.68 2.28
C ALA A 187 -4.88 11.48 3.14
N LEU A 188 -6.17 11.42 2.79
CA LEU A 188 -7.23 12.12 3.52
C LEU A 188 -7.40 11.62 4.96
N HIS A 189 -7.25 10.30 5.17
CA HIS A 189 -7.38 9.69 6.50
C HIS A 189 -6.07 9.64 7.29
N VAL A 190 -4.94 9.97 6.66
CA VAL A 190 -3.59 9.85 7.24
C VAL A 190 -3.38 8.43 7.82
N HIS A 191 -3.91 7.44 7.10
CA HIS A 191 -3.86 6.05 7.49
C HIS A 191 -3.66 5.17 6.26
N HIS A 192 -2.93 4.07 6.41
CA HIS A 192 -2.80 3.12 5.33
C HIS A 192 -4.16 2.51 4.96
N VAL A 193 -4.37 2.30 3.66
CA VAL A 193 -5.57 1.62 3.13
C VAL A 193 -5.11 0.37 2.41
N THR A 194 -5.61 -0.78 2.84
CA THR A 194 -5.31 -2.09 2.24
C THR A 194 -6.54 -2.62 1.53
N ILE A 195 -6.36 -3.17 0.33
CA ILE A 195 -7.37 -3.86 -0.45
C ILE A 195 -6.81 -5.24 -0.76
N GLN A 196 -7.39 -6.29 -0.20
CA GLN A 196 -6.84 -7.64 -0.33
C GLN A 196 -7.33 -8.37 -1.57
N ASN A 197 -8.40 -7.89 -2.22
CA ASN A 197 -8.99 -8.51 -3.39
C ASN A 197 -9.85 -7.53 -4.23
N PRO A 198 -10.12 -7.83 -5.51
CA PRO A 198 -10.95 -7.00 -6.38
C PRO A 198 -12.36 -6.75 -5.83
N GLU A 199 -12.92 -7.71 -5.10
CA GLU A 199 -14.27 -7.60 -4.53
C GLU A 199 -14.34 -6.55 -3.42
N GLU A 200 -13.28 -6.41 -2.62
CA GLU A 200 -13.11 -5.32 -1.66
C GLU A 200 -12.87 -3.98 -2.36
N ALA A 201 -12.10 -3.96 -3.44
CA ALA A 201 -11.83 -2.75 -4.21
C ALA A 201 -13.13 -2.08 -4.70
N GLN A 202 -14.07 -2.88 -5.23
CA GLN A 202 -15.36 -2.39 -5.72
C GLN A 202 -16.26 -1.77 -4.65
N ARG A 203 -16.02 -2.05 -3.36
CA ARG A 203 -16.78 -1.47 -2.24
C ARG A 203 -16.20 -0.14 -1.77
N LEU A 204 -14.90 0.05 -1.96
CA LEU A 204 -14.15 1.20 -1.44
C LEU A 204 -13.90 2.26 -2.50
N ILE A 205 -13.80 1.85 -3.77
CA ILE A 205 -13.41 2.70 -4.90
C ILE A 205 -14.50 2.63 -5.97
N PRO A 206 -14.87 3.76 -6.61
CA PRO A 206 -15.82 3.76 -7.71
C PRO A 206 -15.35 2.83 -8.85
N ALA A 207 -16.27 2.05 -9.43
CA ALA A 207 -15.94 0.97 -10.37
C ALA A 207 -15.06 1.41 -11.56
N GLN A 208 -15.26 2.62 -12.08
CA GLN A 208 -14.49 3.21 -13.18
C GLN A 208 -13.03 3.57 -12.81
N HIS A 209 -12.69 3.55 -11.52
CA HIS A 209 -11.37 3.85 -10.97
C HIS A 209 -10.67 2.63 -10.38
N VAL A 210 -11.37 1.49 -10.29
CA VAL A 210 -10.79 0.23 -9.79
C VAL A 210 -9.73 -0.27 -10.77
N LEU A 211 -8.50 -0.41 -10.28
CA LEU A 211 -7.46 -1.16 -10.97
C LEU A 211 -7.60 -2.63 -10.63
N VAL A 212 -7.54 -3.49 -11.65
CA VAL A 212 -7.65 -4.94 -11.47
C VAL A 212 -6.28 -5.48 -11.07
N PHE A 213 -6.10 -5.69 -9.76
CA PHE A 213 -4.96 -6.38 -9.16
C PHE A 213 -5.44 -7.48 -8.22
N GLY A 214 -4.54 -8.37 -7.82
CA GLY A 214 -4.82 -9.34 -6.76
C GLY A 214 -5.06 -8.64 -5.44
N SER A 215 -4.16 -7.73 -5.06
CA SER A 215 -4.28 -6.88 -3.87
C SER A 215 -3.47 -5.59 -4.02
N SER A 216 -3.75 -4.59 -3.18
CA SER A 216 -3.05 -3.31 -3.17
C SER A 216 -3.00 -2.66 -1.79
N LEU A 217 -2.00 -1.80 -1.58
CA LEU A 217 -1.77 -1.07 -0.34
C LEU A 217 -1.33 0.37 -0.66
N ALA A 218 -1.92 1.35 0.01
CA ALA A 218 -1.41 2.73 0.02
C ALA A 218 -1.02 3.12 1.46
N ILE A 219 0.16 3.70 1.63
CA ILE A 219 0.69 4.19 2.90
C ILE A 219 1.05 5.68 2.73
N PRO A 220 0.47 6.58 3.55
CA PRO A 220 0.84 8.00 3.54
C PRO A 220 2.31 8.23 3.88
N ILE A 221 2.97 9.14 3.16
CA ILE A 221 4.33 9.60 3.42
C ILE A 221 4.22 10.85 4.29
N VAL A 222 4.33 10.68 5.60
CA VAL A 222 4.01 11.70 6.61
C VAL A 222 5.26 12.09 7.37
N GLN A 223 5.42 13.39 7.60
CA GLN A 223 6.42 13.96 8.49
C GLN A 223 5.70 14.90 9.46
N TYR A 224 5.64 14.52 10.74
CA TYR A 224 4.85 15.23 11.76
C TYR A 224 3.37 15.39 11.35
N ASP A 225 2.89 16.63 11.25
CA ASP A 225 1.57 17.07 10.81
C ASP A 225 1.54 17.49 9.33
N HIS A 226 2.52 17.03 8.54
CA HIS A 226 2.60 17.27 7.11
C HIS A 226 2.68 15.97 6.30
N ILE A 227 2.20 16.01 5.06
CA ILE A 227 2.15 14.88 4.14
C ILE A 227 2.75 15.27 2.78
N ALA A 228 3.59 14.40 2.23
CA ALA A 228 4.15 14.57 0.88
C ALA A 228 3.35 13.81 -0.19
N GLY A 229 2.55 12.82 0.21
CA GLY A 229 1.75 11.98 -0.68
C GLY A 229 1.56 10.60 -0.10
N CYS A 230 1.55 9.58 -0.96
CA CYS A 230 1.45 8.17 -0.60
C CYS A 230 2.47 7.31 -1.35
N ALA A 231 3.03 6.32 -0.67
CA ALA A 231 3.66 5.18 -1.30
C ALA A 231 2.61 4.10 -1.53
N CYS A 232 2.57 3.56 -2.73
CA CYS A 232 1.55 2.63 -3.19
C CYS A 232 2.19 1.34 -3.67
N PHE A 233 1.58 0.21 -3.35
CA PHE A 233 2.07 -1.12 -3.63
C PHE A 233 0.94 -1.96 -4.21
N VAL A 234 1.27 -2.79 -5.19
CA VAL A 234 0.30 -3.69 -5.84
C VAL A 234 0.92 -5.07 -6.01
N SER A 235 0.10 -6.10 -5.87
CA SER A 235 0.49 -7.50 -6.11
C SER A 235 -0.58 -8.20 -6.94
N PRO A 236 -0.21 -9.10 -7.86
CA PRO A 236 -1.18 -9.94 -8.57
C PRO A 236 -1.79 -11.01 -7.67
N GLN A 237 -1.21 -11.26 -6.49
CA GLN A 237 -1.73 -12.22 -5.51
C GLN A 237 -2.81 -11.57 -4.64
N LYS A 238 -3.92 -12.28 -4.40
CA LYS A 238 -4.91 -11.89 -3.39
C LYS A 238 -4.33 -12.07 -1.99
N ASP A 239 -4.84 -11.32 -1.02
CA ASP A 239 -4.46 -11.41 0.40
C ASP A 239 -2.94 -11.25 0.68
N TYR A 240 -2.20 -10.62 -0.25
CA TYR A 240 -0.74 -10.53 -0.19
C TYR A 240 -0.26 -9.65 0.97
N PHE A 241 -1.00 -8.60 1.34
CA PHE A 241 -0.55 -7.60 2.32
C PHE A 241 -0.89 -8.02 3.76
N THR A 242 -0.14 -8.98 4.29
CA THR A 242 -0.24 -9.38 5.71
C THR A 242 0.22 -8.28 6.66
N SER A 243 -0.12 -8.38 7.95
CA SER A 243 0.30 -7.40 8.95
C SER A 243 1.81 -7.23 9.05
N GLU A 244 2.57 -8.32 8.90
CA GLU A 244 4.03 -8.31 8.90
C GLU A 244 4.60 -7.58 7.69
N ARG A 245 4.07 -7.85 6.49
CA ARG A 245 4.47 -7.19 5.24
C ARG A 245 4.14 -5.70 5.25
N VAL A 246 2.94 -5.34 5.72
CA VAL A 246 2.54 -3.95 5.93
C VAL A 246 3.49 -3.26 6.92
N GLY A 247 3.88 -3.95 8.00
CA GLY A 247 4.84 -3.42 8.98
C GLY A 247 6.22 -3.14 8.39
N LEU A 248 6.71 -4.01 7.50
CA LEU A 248 7.97 -3.79 6.79
C LEU A 248 7.86 -2.66 5.76
N LEU A 249 6.78 -2.61 4.98
CA LEU A 249 6.54 -1.53 4.01
C LEU A 249 6.44 -0.17 4.71
N LYS A 250 5.82 -0.09 5.90
CA LYS A 250 5.81 1.14 6.71
C LYS A 250 7.22 1.61 7.06
N ARG A 251 8.12 0.72 7.47
CA ARG A 251 9.52 1.09 7.74
C ARG A 251 10.25 1.62 6.49
N TYR A 252 9.95 1.06 5.32
CA TYR A 252 10.48 1.59 4.07
C TYR A 252 9.90 2.96 3.74
N VAL A 253 8.62 3.19 4.03
CA VAL A 253 7.96 4.50 3.85
C VAL A 253 8.50 5.54 4.82
N ASP A 254 8.84 5.15 6.06
CA ASP A 254 9.54 6.01 7.01
C ASP A 254 10.92 6.42 6.47
N LEU A 255 11.65 5.51 5.81
CA LEU A 255 12.89 5.88 5.11
C LEU A 255 12.63 6.80 3.92
N LEU A 256 11.54 6.58 3.19
CA LEU A 256 11.19 7.36 2.01
C LEU A 256 10.98 8.85 2.33
N THR A 257 10.68 9.22 3.58
CA THR A 257 10.54 10.63 3.96
C THR A 257 11.82 11.44 3.72
N ILE A 258 13.01 10.82 3.78
CA ILE A 258 14.29 11.52 3.54
C ILE A 258 14.52 11.85 2.06
N ALA A 259 13.71 11.27 1.16
CA ALA A 259 13.77 11.52 -0.27
C ALA A 259 13.00 12.79 -0.69
N PHE A 260 12.26 13.41 0.22
CA PHE A 260 11.46 14.61 -0.06
C PHE A 260 12.09 15.84 0.58
N GLU A 261 12.04 16.96 -0.14
CA GLU A 261 12.43 18.26 0.38
C GLU A 261 11.34 18.83 1.29
N PRO A 262 11.68 19.70 2.27
CA PRO A 262 10.71 20.24 3.22
C PRO A 262 9.51 20.95 2.56
N GLY A 263 9.74 21.61 1.42
CA GLY A 263 8.68 22.28 0.64
C GLY A 263 7.73 21.34 -0.11
N GLU A 264 7.99 20.03 -0.08
CA GLU A 264 7.13 19.01 -0.68
C GLU A 264 6.17 18.39 0.34
N PHE A 265 6.30 18.74 1.62
CA PHE A 265 5.40 18.34 2.70
C PHE A 265 4.36 19.44 2.96
N TYR A 266 3.09 19.09 2.83
CA TYR A 266 1.97 20.01 3.01
C TYR A 266 1.26 19.73 4.33
N HIS A 267 0.86 20.76 5.07
CA HIS A 267 0.14 20.58 6.32
C HIS A 267 -1.18 19.83 6.06
N LEU A 268 -1.56 18.93 6.97
CA LEU A 268 -2.74 18.08 6.79
C LEU A 268 -4.04 18.88 6.57
N SER A 269 -4.15 20.08 7.16
CA SER A 269 -5.32 20.96 6.92
C SER A 269 -5.44 21.47 5.50
N ASP A 270 -4.35 21.43 4.74
CA ASP A 270 -4.25 21.97 3.39
C ASP A 270 -4.48 20.90 2.33
N ILE A 271 -4.80 19.67 2.75
CA ILE A 271 -5.22 18.59 1.86
C ILE A 271 -6.73 18.66 1.66
N ASN A 272 -7.14 18.88 0.40
CA ASN A 272 -8.54 18.87 0.00
C ASN A 272 -8.66 18.29 -1.41
N LEU A 273 -8.50 16.97 -1.51
CA LEU A 273 -8.44 16.29 -2.79
C LEU A 273 -9.78 16.38 -3.53
N ALA A 274 -9.73 16.82 -4.78
CA ALA A 274 -10.85 16.74 -5.70
C ALA A 274 -10.97 15.31 -6.24
N MET A 275 -12.10 15.00 -6.86
CA MET A 275 -12.27 13.78 -7.65
C MET A 275 -11.53 13.92 -8.98
N MET A 276 -10.84 12.88 -9.43
CA MET A 276 -10.19 12.82 -10.74
C MET A 276 -10.98 11.91 -11.70
N PRO A 277 -10.96 12.17 -13.01
CA PRO A 277 -11.60 11.31 -13.99
C PRO A 277 -10.87 9.96 -14.13
N ALA A 278 -11.53 8.98 -14.75
CA ALA A 278 -10.94 7.65 -14.96
C ALA A 278 -9.65 7.73 -15.81
N ARG A 279 -8.72 6.76 -15.63
CA ARG A 279 -7.40 6.79 -16.29
C ARG A 279 -7.47 6.91 -17.82
N SER A 280 -8.46 6.28 -18.43
CA SER A 280 -8.69 6.37 -19.89
C SER A 280 -9.00 7.80 -20.35
N GLN A 281 -9.74 8.57 -19.54
CA GLN A 281 -10.05 9.97 -19.81
C GLN A 281 -8.83 10.86 -19.53
N GLN A 282 -8.06 10.56 -18.48
CA GLN A 282 -6.82 11.27 -18.18
C GLN A 282 -5.77 11.12 -19.29
N ALA A 283 -5.66 9.93 -19.89
CA ALA A 283 -4.66 9.64 -20.93
C ALA A 283 -4.73 10.61 -22.11
N SER A 284 -5.95 10.98 -22.54
CA SER A 284 -6.15 11.95 -23.63
C SER A 284 -5.69 13.36 -23.24
N VAL A 285 -5.95 13.78 -22.01
CA VAL A 285 -5.54 15.10 -21.51
C VAL A 285 -4.03 15.18 -21.32
N LEU A 286 -3.37 14.08 -20.95
CA LEU A 286 -1.93 14.04 -20.66
C LEU A 286 -1.06 13.65 -21.86
N ALA A 287 -1.65 13.36 -23.03
CA ALA A 287 -0.94 12.84 -24.19
C ALA A 287 0.18 13.77 -24.73
N ASP A 288 -0.02 15.09 -24.64
CA ASP A 288 0.87 16.13 -25.16
C ASP A 288 1.77 16.75 -24.07
N LEU A 289 1.86 16.13 -22.89
CA LEU A 289 2.50 16.73 -21.71
C LEU A 289 3.96 17.13 -22.00
N GLN A 290 4.75 16.26 -22.64
CA GLN A 290 6.16 16.55 -22.97
C GLN A 290 6.30 17.66 -24.03
N ASP A 291 5.41 17.70 -25.01
CA ASP A 291 5.41 18.74 -26.05
C ASP A 291 5.09 20.11 -25.46
N ARG A 292 4.15 20.16 -24.52
CA ARG A 292 3.81 21.40 -23.80
C ARG A 292 4.93 21.87 -22.88
N ILE A 293 5.59 20.95 -22.17
CA ILE A 293 6.76 21.29 -21.34
C ILE A 293 7.84 21.90 -22.22
N THR A 294 8.17 21.25 -23.34
CA THR A 294 9.17 21.73 -24.30
C THR A 294 8.78 23.10 -24.85
N SER A 295 7.51 23.31 -25.19
CA SER A 295 7.00 24.60 -25.67
C SER A 295 7.18 25.71 -24.64
N TYR A 296 6.85 25.45 -23.37
CA TYR A 296 7.03 26.45 -22.29
C TYR A 296 8.49 26.75 -21.96
N MET A 297 9.41 25.81 -22.18
CA MET A 297 10.84 26.08 -22.04
C MET A 297 11.38 27.01 -23.13
N LEU A 298 10.77 27.01 -24.32
CA LEU A 298 11.24 27.79 -25.48
C LEU A 298 10.59 29.17 -25.59
N ILE A 299 9.46 29.40 -24.92
CA ILE A 299 8.73 30.68 -24.96
C ILE A 299 9.15 31.55 -23.77
N PRO A 300 9.65 32.79 -24.00
CA PRO A 300 9.94 33.73 -22.92
C PRO A 300 8.68 34.10 -22.13
N THR A 301 8.80 34.20 -20.80
CA THR A 301 7.74 34.76 -19.96
C THR A 301 7.51 36.25 -20.28
N PRO A 302 6.43 36.89 -19.79
CA PRO A 302 6.22 38.32 -19.95
C PRO A 302 7.41 39.19 -19.49
N GLU A 303 8.22 38.68 -18.56
CA GLU A 303 9.44 39.29 -18.04
C GLU A 303 10.70 39.00 -18.90
N GLY A 304 10.54 38.30 -20.03
CA GLY A 304 11.62 37.96 -20.96
C GLY A 304 12.51 36.79 -20.51
N ARG A 305 12.16 36.06 -19.46
CA ARG A 305 12.95 34.93 -18.93
C ARG A 305 12.49 33.61 -19.56
N LEU A 306 13.41 32.69 -19.85
CA LEU A 306 13.06 31.30 -20.18
C LEU A 306 12.79 30.50 -18.90
N LEU A 307 11.79 29.62 -18.94
CA LEU A 307 11.49 28.73 -17.83
C LEU A 307 12.49 27.56 -17.80
N SER A 308 12.90 27.18 -16.59
CA SER A 308 13.57 25.90 -16.39
C SER A 308 12.61 24.74 -16.68
N ARG A 309 13.15 23.53 -16.90
CA ARG A 309 12.33 22.33 -17.10
C ARG A 309 11.35 22.09 -15.95
N GLN A 310 11.80 22.29 -14.71
CA GLN A 310 10.98 22.10 -13.50
C GLN A 310 9.83 23.11 -13.44
N GLU A 311 10.09 24.38 -13.74
CA GLU A 311 9.05 25.42 -13.76
C GLU A 311 8.04 25.19 -14.89
N ALA A 312 8.52 24.82 -16.09
CA ALA A 312 7.66 24.47 -17.22
C ALA A 312 6.79 23.24 -16.90
N GLU A 313 7.36 22.20 -16.30
CA GLU A 313 6.62 21.03 -15.85
C GLU A 313 5.55 21.38 -14.81
N GLN A 314 5.90 22.11 -13.75
CA GLN A 314 4.93 22.54 -12.73
C GLN A 314 3.77 23.32 -13.34
N ARG A 315 4.05 24.21 -14.31
CA ARG A 315 3.02 24.96 -15.00
C ARG A 315 2.09 24.07 -15.81
N VAL A 316 2.64 23.16 -16.63
CA VAL A 316 1.82 22.22 -17.42
C VAL A 316 0.98 21.33 -16.51
N LEU A 317 1.56 20.82 -15.43
CA LEU A 317 0.83 19.96 -14.50
C LEU A 317 -0.37 20.65 -13.86
N LYS A 318 -0.23 21.92 -13.45
CA LYS A 318 -1.34 22.72 -12.90
C LYS A 318 -2.46 22.92 -13.92
N GLU A 319 -2.11 23.23 -15.15
CA GLU A 319 -3.10 23.37 -16.23
C GLU A 319 -3.82 22.06 -16.55
N LYS A 320 -3.09 20.94 -16.52
CA LYS A 320 -3.66 19.60 -16.74
C LYS A 320 -4.53 19.18 -15.55
N GLU A 321 -4.10 19.40 -14.32
CA GLU A 321 -4.90 19.15 -13.11
C GLU A 321 -6.24 19.89 -13.20
N GLU A 322 -6.22 21.19 -13.51
CA GLU A 322 -7.45 21.99 -13.63
C GLU A 322 -8.37 21.44 -14.73
N ALA A 323 -7.82 21.11 -15.91
CA ALA A 323 -8.60 20.53 -16.99
C ALA A 323 -9.27 19.19 -16.59
N LEU A 324 -8.58 18.35 -15.81
CA LEU A 324 -9.13 17.10 -15.30
C LEU A 324 -10.26 17.33 -14.28
N ILE A 325 -10.10 18.30 -13.37
CA ILE A 325 -11.14 18.66 -12.40
C ILE A 325 -12.39 19.17 -13.13
N GLN A 326 -12.23 20.02 -14.15
CA GLN A 326 -13.37 20.55 -14.93
C GLN A 326 -14.14 19.45 -15.68
N ILE A 327 -13.48 18.38 -16.13
CA ILE A 327 -14.16 17.22 -16.75
C ILE A 327 -15.13 16.57 -15.77
N VAL A 328 -14.72 16.41 -14.51
CA VAL A 328 -15.55 15.79 -13.48
C VAL A 328 -16.75 16.69 -13.15
N LEU A 329 -16.50 17.98 -12.90
CA LEU A 329 -17.56 18.95 -12.60
C LEU A 329 -18.61 19.02 -13.73
N ALA A 330 -18.18 19.00 -14.99
CA ALA A 330 -19.09 19.00 -16.14
C ALA A 330 -19.92 17.70 -16.25
N SER A 331 -19.38 16.57 -15.80
CA SER A 331 -20.09 15.28 -15.80
C SER A 331 -21.18 15.20 -14.72
N GLU A 332 -20.94 15.82 -13.56
CA GLU A 332 -21.90 15.91 -12.45
C GLU A 332 -23.09 16.80 -12.83
N GLN A 333 -22.83 17.98 -13.40
CA GLN A 333 -23.88 18.90 -13.87
C GLN A 333 -24.78 18.29 -14.95
N ARG A 334 -24.23 17.47 -15.85
CA ARG A 334 -25.05 16.76 -16.84
C ARG A 334 -25.91 15.68 -16.20
N SER A 335 -25.42 15.01 -15.17
CA SER A 335 -26.17 13.94 -14.50
C SER A 335 -27.37 14.48 -13.71
N GLU A 336 -27.26 15.70 -13.14
CA GLU A 336 -28.37 16.36 -12.42
C GLU A 336 -29.51 16.81 -13.35
N VAL A 337 -29.21 17.25 -14.57
CA VAL A 337 -30.21 17.73 -15.55
C VAL A 337 -31.09 16.59 -16.11
N TYR A 338 -30.64 15.33 -16.04
CA TYR A 338 -31.42 14.18 -16.51
C TYR A 338 -32.28 13.51 -15.41
N VAL A 339 -32.18 13.99 -14.16
CA VAL A 339 -32.94 13.46 -13.01
C VAL A 339 -34.05 14.44 -12.56
N SER A 340 -34.14 15.61 -13.17
CA SER A 340 -35.21 16.61 -13.00
C SER A 340 -36.24 16.57 -14.12
#